data_AF-A0A0H1ALE3-F1
#
_entry.id   AF-A0A0H1ALE3-F1
#
_cell.length_a   1.000
_cell.length_b   1.000
_cell.length_c   1.000
_cell.angle_alpha   90.00
_cell.angle_beta   90.00
_cell.angle_gamma   90.00
#
_symmetry.space_group_name_H-M   'P 1'
#
loop_
_entity.id
_entity.type
_entity.pdbx_description
1 polymer ?
#
loop_
_entity_poly.entity_id
_entity_poly.type
_entity_poly.pdbx_seq_one_letter_code
_entity_poly.pdbx_strand_id
1 'polypeptide(L)'
;MSGHATRAAATALLAAFAVGAAAADTVIYRCTDADGAVTFQNGTPCAAGQQQQRRVVEIAAPMPAYVAPTRPAPATTPRAPRDAPAAPSVDPSAMLAPPPPLYACRSYDGHIAWREEAAPPARCRPMQTVGIGGLPGMGAGQACERVEDTCEAVAADALCEAWDARLREAEFRWRYADRATADALRQAYERLRALRDGSTCAADAT
;
A
#
# COMPACT_ATOMS: atom_id res chain seq x y z
N MET A 1 -5.90 14.18 74.82
CA MET A 1 -7.18 13.47 74.57
C MET A 1 -7.94 14.23 73.50
N SER A 2 -8.47 13.48 72.51
CA SER A 2 -9.28 13.96 71.35
C SER A 2 -8.46 14.65 70.25
N GLY A 3 -8.37 14.21 68.99
CA GLY A 3 -8.95 13.09 68.24
C GLY A 3 -9.06 13.49 66.75
N HIS A 4 -8.38 12.73 65.85
CA HIS A 4 -8.70 12.35 64.44
C HIS A 4 -9.37 13.39 63.51
N ALA A 5 -9.10 13.54 62.21
CA ALA A 5 -8.40 12.78 61.18
C ALA A 5 -8.55 13.56 59.84
N THR A 6 -7.88 13.08 58.77
CA THR A 6 -8.21 13.26 57.34
C THR A 6 -8.03 14.68 56.76
N ARG A 7 -7.46 14.92 55.58
CA ARG A 7 -7.47 14.14 54.33
C ARG A 7 -6.32 14.62 53.42
N ALA A 8 -5.86 13.69 52.60
CA ALA A 8 -4.94 13.88 51.50
C ALA A 8 -5.42 14.94 50.48
N ALA A 9 -4.46 15.65 49.89
CA ALA A 9 -4.62 16.23 48.55
C ALA A 9 -3.27 16.14 47.84
N ALA A 10 -3.04 14.99 47.22
CA ALA A 10 -1.91 14.75 46.33
C ALA A 10 -2.06 15.60 45.07
N THR A 11 -0.97 16.27 44.72
CA THR A 11 -0.69 16.94 43.45
C THR A 11 -0.76 15.97 42.27
N ALA A 12 -1.46 16.34 41.20
CA ALA A 12 -1.11 15.93 39.83
C ALA A 12 -1.92 16.75 38.80
N LEU A 13 -1.34 17.86 38.33
CA LEU A 13 -1.71 18.49 37.07
C LEU A 13 -1.23 17.57 35.94
N LEU A 14 -2.14 16.90 35.22
CA LEU A 14 -1.80 16.22 33.97
C LEU A 14 -1.66 17.25 32.85
N ALA A 15 -0.42 17.60 32.51
CA ALA A 15 -0.08 18.28 31.27
C ALA A 15 0.01 17.22 30.15
N ALA A 16 -0.99 17.20 29.26
CA ALA A 16 -0.93 16.44 28.02
C ALA A 16 0.03 17.13 27.04
N PHE A 17 1.28 16.69 26.99
CA PHE A 17 2.20 17.06 25.91
C PHE A 17 1.86 16.24 24.67
N ALA A 18 1.13 16.85 23.73
CA ALA A 18 1.10 16.37 22.35
C ALA A 18 2.48 16.68 21.72
N VAL A 19 3.35 15.69 21.67
CA VAL A 19 4.61 15.80 20.93
C VAL A 19 4.28 15.63 19.45
N GLY A 20 4.04 16.74 18.76
CA GLY A 20 4.05 16.76 17.30
C GLY A 20 5.47 16.49 16.81
N ALA A 21 5.64 15.49 15.95
CA ALA A 21 6.90 15.29 15.24
C ALA A 21 7.08 16.45 14.25
N ALA A 22 7.95 17.41 14.58
CA ALA A 22 8.29 18.51 13.69
C ALA A 22 9.18 17.99 12.55
N ALA A 23 8.91 18.45 11.32
CA ALA A 23 9.85 18.33 10.21
C ALA A 23 11.20 18.93 10.63
N ALA A 24 12.28 18.19 10.45
CA ALA A 24 13.61 18.65 10.79
C ALA A 24 14.26 19.29 9.55
N ASP A 25 14.46 20.61 9.59
CA ASP A 25 15.26 21.30 8.60
C ASP A 25 16.73 20.89 8.78
N THR A 26 17.29 20.19 7.79
CA THR A 26 18.71 19.83 7.80
C THR A 26 19.47 20.68 6.80
N VAL A 27 20.48 21.40 7.30
CA VAL A 27 21.39 22.20 6.48
C VAL A 27 22.44 21.27 5.89
N ILE A 28 22.49 21.16 4.57
CA ILE A 28 23.53 20.43 3.84
C ILE A 28 24.53 21.44 3.28
N TYR A 29 25.80 21.24 3.56
CA TYR A 29 26.92 21.99 3.02
C TYR A 29 27.61 21.19 1.93
N ARG A 30 27.66 21.73 0.71
CA ARG A 30 28.53 21.24 -0.36
C ARG A 30 29.86 21.97 -0.28
N CYS A 31 30.92 21.25 0.06
CA CYS A 31 32.28 21.77 0.15
C CYS A 31 33.06 21.35 -1.09
N THR A 32 33.68 22.30 -1.79
CA THR A 32 34.58 22.01 -2.92
C THR A 32 35.98 22.45 -2.54
N ASP A 33 36.96 21.59 -2.73
CA ASP A 33 38.35 21.90 -2.39
C ASP A 33 39.16 22.54 -3.53
N ALA A 34 40.41 22.89 -3.24
CA ALA A 34 41.32 23.51 -4.19
C ALA A 34 41.65 22.59 -5.39
N ASP A 35 41.58 21.28 -5.19
CA ASP A 35 41.75 20.26 -6.23
C ASP A 35 40.43 19.99 -6.99
N GLY A 36 39.33 20.63 -6.58
CA GLY A 36 38.01 20.51 -7.18
C GLY A 36 37.18 19.33 -6.65
N ALA A 37 37.65 18.59 -5.65
CA ALA A 37 36.91 17.48 -5.05
C ALA A 37 35.75 18.00 -4.20
N VAL A 38 34.61 17.31 -4.28
CA VAL A 38 33.35 17.74 -3.67
C VAL A 38 32.94 16.78 -2.56
N THR A 39 32.65 17.33 -1.38
CA THR A 39 32.11 16.59 -0.23
C THR A 39 30.82 17.22 0.26
N PHE A 40 29.89 16.40 0.74
CA PHE A 40 28.62 16.85 1.33
C PHE A 40 28.62 16.59 2.83
N GLN A 41 28.36 17.62 3.62
CA GLN A 41 28.34 17.55 5.08
C GLN A 41 26.97 17.98 5.60
N ASN A 42 26.42 17.20 6.53
CA ASN A 42 25.15 17.50 7.18
C ASN A 42 25.42 18.29 8.46
N GLY A 43 24.92 19.51 8.53
CA GLY A 43 25.00 20.39 9.71
C GLY A 43 26.38 20.99 9.99
N THR A 44 27.47 20.43 9.45
CA THR A 44 28.84 20.91 9.71
C THR A 44 29.32 21.83 8.58
N PRO A 45 29.73 23.08 8.88
CA PRO A 45 30.30 23.99 7.89
C PRO A 45 31.60 23.46 7.25
N CYS A 46 31.94 23.98 6.07
CA CYS A 46 33.18 23.58 5.39
C CYS A 46 34.42 24.08 6.14
N ALA A 47 35.51 23.32 6.07
CA ALA A 47 36.81 23.75 6.58
C ALA A 47 37.30 25.04 5.89
N ALA A 48 38.15 25.80 6.57
CA ALA A 48 38.72 27.04 6.02
C ALA A 48 39.49 26.77 4.72
N GLY A 49 39.24 27.58 3.69
CA GLY A 49 39.85 27.43 2.36
C GLY A 49 39.01 26.65 1.34
N GLN A 50 37.92 25.99 1.76
CA GLN A 50 36.99 25.31 0.85
C GLN A 50 35.91 26.28 0.33
N GLN A 51 35.47 26.08 -0.92
CA GLN A 51 34.28 26.74 -1.47
C GLN A 51 33.01 26.10 -0.88
N GLN A 52 32.16 26.92 -0.25
CA GLN A 52 30.96 26.47 0.47
C GLN A 52 29.67 26.85 -0.26
N GLN A 53 28.77 25.88 -0.45
CA GLN A 53 27.37 26.12 -0.81
C GLN A 53 26.44 25.53 0.26
N ARG A 54 25.58 26.38 0.83
CA ARG A 54 24.62 26.01 1.87
C ARG A 54 23.25 25.77 1.24
N ARG A 55 22.66 24.61 1.48
CA ARG A 55 21.27 24.32 1.10
C ARG A 55 20.51 23.79 2.30
N VAL A 56 19.38 24.41 2.61
CA VAL A 56 18.45 23.89 3.61
C VAL A 56 17.55 22.91 2.86
N VAL A 57 17.49 21.68 3.35
CA VAL A 57 16.61 20.66 2.81
C VAL A 57 15.63 20.27 3.91
N GLU A 58 14.35 20.35 3.58
CA GLU A 58 13.29 19.81 4.43
C GLU A 58 13.32 18.29 4.31
N ILE A 59 13.65 17.61 5.41
CA ILE A 59 13.56 16.15 5.44
C ILE A 59 12.09 15.81 5.68
N ALA A 60 11.50 15.12 4.71
CA ALA A 60 10.12 14.63 4.84
C ALA A 60 9.97 13.85 6.15
N ALA A 61 8.89 14.15 6.88
CA ALA A 61 8.59 13.46 8.12
C ALA A 61 8.55 11.93 7.88
N PRO A 62 9.06 11.13 8.82
CA PRO A 62 8.98 9.68 8.71
C PRO A 62 7.51 9.28 8.55
N MET A 63 7.24 8.38 7.59
CA MET A 63 5.91 7.82 7.40
C MET A 63 5.43 7.19 8.72
N PRO A 64 4.14 7.38 9.08
CA PRO A 64 3.62 6.79 10.30
C PRO A 64 3.81 5.27 10.27
N ALA A 65 4.17 4.69 11.41
CA ALA A 65 4.29 3.25 11.54
C ALA A 65 2.96 2.59 11.16
N TYR A 66 3.02 1.54 10.33
CA TYR A 66 1.85 0.78 9.95
C TYR A 66 1.21 0.17 11.21
N VAL A 67 -0.02 0.61 11.52
CA VAL A 67 -0.85 -0.01 12.54
C VAL A 67 -1.75 -1.01 11.82
N ALA A 68 -1.47 -2.30 12.01
CA ALA A 68 -2.35 -3.34 11.51
C ALA A 68 -3.74 -3.17 12.14
N PRO A 69 -4.84 -3.20 11.36
CA PRO A 69 -6.17 -3.20 11.94
C PRO A 69 -6.35 -4.44 12.80
N THR A 70 -6.85 -4.26 14.03
CA THR A 70 -7.23 -5.39 14.88
C THR A 70 -8.33 -6.16 14.16
N ARG A 71 -7.99 -7.36 13.66
CA ARG A 71 -8.96 -8.29 13.08
C ARG A 71 -9.99 -8.63 14.17
N PRO A 72 -11.29 -8.37 13.97
CA PRO A 72 -12.31 -8.84 14.89
C PRO A 72 -12.20 -10.36 15.03
N ALA A 73 -12.27 -10.86 16.24
CA ALA A 73 -12.42 -12.30 16.45
C ALA A 73 -13.69 -12.77 15.71
N PRO A 74 -13.66 -13.93 15.03
CA PRO A 74 -14.84 -14.43 14.34
C PRO A 74 -15.97 -14.59 15.36
N ALA A 75 -17.06 -13.85 15.16
CA ALA A 75 -18.26 -14.00 15.96
C ALA A 75 -18.86 -15.37 15.68
N THR A 76 -18.99 -16.20 16.72
CA THR A 76 -19.75 -17.44 16.63
C THR A 76 -21.23 -17.07 16.57
N THR A 77 -21.83 -17.15 15.37
CA THR A 77 -23.27 -16.91 15.20
C THR A 77 -24.06 -18.11 15.76
N PRO A 78 -25.07 -17.89 16.63
CA PRO A 78 -26.01 -18.94 16.98
C PRO A 78 -26.81 -19.36 15.74
N ARG A 79 -26.82 -20.66 15.45
CA ARG A 79 -27.65 -21.25 14.41
C ARG A 79 -29.13 -21.10 14.80
N ALA A 80 -29.87 -20.27 14.06
CA ALA A 80 -31.31 -20.19 14.18
C ALA A 80 -31.96 -21.52 13.70
N PRO A 81 -33.08 -21.96 14.32
CA PRO A 81 -33.85 -23.08 13.81
C PRO A 81 -34.51 -22.68 12.48
N ARG A 82 -34.34 -23.53 11.48
CA ARG A 82 -35.00 -23.43 10.18
C ARG A 82 -36.34 -24.16 10.28
N ASP A 83 -37.44 -23.42 10.16
CA ASP A 83 -38.73 -23.98 9.75
C ASP A 83 -39.61 -22.94 9.05
N ALA A 84 -39.78 -23.14 7.74
CA ALA A 84 -41.02 -23.08 6.96
C ALA A 84 -40.66 -23.04 5.46
N PRO A 85 -41.37 -23.76 4.57
CA PRO A 85 -41.08 -23.72 3.15
C PRO A 85 -41.58 -22.39 2.57
N ALA A 86 -40.65 -21.54 2.16
CA ALA A 86 -40.96 -20.42 1.28
C ALA A 86 -41.34 -20.96 -0.10
N ALA A 87 -42.44 -20.45 -0.64
CA ALA A 87 -42.78 -20.63 -2.06
C ALA A 87 -41.61 -20.13 -2.93
N PRO A 88 -41.35 -20.72 -4.12
CA PRO A 88 -40.23 -20.32 -4.94
C PRO A 88 -40.45 -18.91 -5.50
N SER A 89 -39.90 -17.90 -4.83
CA SER A 89 -39.60 -16.62 -5.46
C SER A 89 -38.36 -16.82 -6.32
N VAL A 90 -38.51 -16.65 -7.63
CA VAL A 90 -37.37 -16.61 -8.55
C VAL A 90 -36.56 -15.36 -8.19
N ASP A 91 -35.37 -15.55 -7.65
CA ASP A 91 -34.42 -14.47 -7.39
C ASP A 91 -34.00 -13.89 -8.76
N PRO A 92 -34.25 -12.60 -9.06
CA PRO A 92 -33.85 -12.00 -10.33
C PRO A 92 -32.33 -12.11 -10.58
N SER A 93 -31.54 -12.23 -9.50
CA SER A 93 -30.10 -12.42 -9.51
C SER A 93 -29.68 -13.77 -10.07
N ALA A 94 -30.55 -14.78 -10.02
CA ALA A 94 -30.29 -16.11 -10.59
C ALA A 94 -30.21 -16.10 -12.12
N MET A 95 -30.67 -15.02 -12.77
CA MET A 95 -30.51 -14.82 -14.21
C MET A 95 -29.19 -14.13 -14.58
N LEU A 96 -28.50 -13.48 -13.63
CA LEU A 96 -27.20 -12.87 -13.88
C LEU A 96 -26.10 -13.93 -13.73
N ALA A 97 -25.08 -13.84 -14.60
CA ALA A 97 -23.89 -14.67 -14.45
C ALA A 97 -23.09 -14.20 -13.21
N PRO A 98 -22.39 -15.12 -12.51
CA PRO A 98 -21.41 -14.71 -11.51
C PRO A 98 -20.35 -13.82 -12.14
N PRO A 99 -19.70 -12.92 -11.36
CA PRO A 99 -18.66 -12.08 -11.91
C PRO A 99 -17.51 -12.94 -12.46
N PRO A 100 -16.70 -12.40 -13.39
CA PRO A 100 -15.56 -13.14 -13.91
C PRO A 100 -14.63 -13.60 -12.77
N PRO A 101 -13.95 -14.75 -12.93
CA PRO A 101 -13.04 -15.25 -11.91
C PRO A 101 -11.92 -14.24 -11.69
N LEU A 102 -11.54 -14.10 -10.43
CA LEU A 102 -10.50 -13.18 -10.01
C LEU A 102 -9.41 -13.97 -9.28
N TYR A 103 -8.16 -13.57 -9.48
CA TYR A 103 -6.99 -14.23 -8.92
C TYR A 103 -6.17 -13.25 -8.10
N ALA A 104 -5.81 -13.65 -6.88
CA ALA A 104 -4.84 -12.97 -6.04
C ALA A 104 -3.43 -13.40 -6.48
N CYS A 105 -2.83 -12.62 -7.37
CA CYS A 105 -1.47 -12.87 -7.84
C CYS A 105 -0.45 -12.22 -6.91
N ARG A 106 0.35 -13.04 -6.23
CA ARG A 106 1.49 -12.59 -5.44
C ARG A 106 2.71 -12.47 -6.34
N SER A 107 3.29 -11.28 -6.36
CA SER A 107 4.53 -11.01 -7.05
C SER A 107 5.75 -11.48 -6.25
N TYR A 108 6.90 -11.68 -6.90
CA TYR A 108 8.15 -12.08 -6.25
C TYR A 108 8.59 -11.09 -5.16
N ASP A 109 8.27 -9.82 -5.35
CA ASP A 109 8.52 -8.69 -4.45
C ASP A 109 7.44 -8.55 -3.36
N GLY A 110 6.46 -9.46 -3.34
CA GLY A 110 5.50 -9.63 -2.24
C GLY A 110 4.21 -8.83 -2.40
N HIS A 111 4.07 -8.01 -3.44
CA HIS A 111 2.84 -7.29 -3.73
C HIS A 111 1.76 -8.24 -4.23
N ILE A 112 0.52 -8.00 -3.80
CA ILE A 112 -0.64 -8.76 -4.27
C ILE A 112 -1.37 -7.88 -5.27
N ALA A 113 -1.52 -8.39 -6.49
CA ALA A 113 -2.30 -7.77 -7.54
C ALA A 113 -3.46 -8.69 -7.93
N TRP A 114 -4.62 -8.08 -8.16
CA TRP A 114 -5.78 -8.80 -8.68
C TRP A 114 -5.68 -8.95 -10.20
N ARG A 115 -5.97 -10.13 -10.73
CA ARG A 115 -6.01 -10.39 -12.19
C ARG A 115 -7.20 -11.25 -12.57
N GLU A 116 -7.58 -11.19 -13.83
CA GLU A 116 -8.62 -12.04 -14.43
C GLU A 116 -8.03 -13.33 -15.01
N GLU A 117 -6.70 -13.36 -15.25
CA GLU A 117 -5.97 -14.56 -15.67
C GLU A 117 -5.24 -15.25 -14.49
N ALA A 118 -5.33 -16.58 -14.45
CA ALA A 118 -4.67 -17.42 -13.45
C ALA A 118 -3.15 -17.57 -13.64
N ALA A 119 -2.66 -17.41 -14.86
CA ALA A 119 -1.28 -17.70 -15.24
C ALA A 119 -0.67 -16.50 -15.99
N PRO A 120 -0.16 -15.49 -15.27
CA PRO A 120 0.53 -14.38 -15.89
C PRO A 120 1.84 -14.84 -16.53
N PRO A 121 2.30 -14.17 -17.61
CA PRO A 121 3.56 -14.52 -18.25
C PRO A 121 4.74 -14.32 -17.29
N ALA A 122 5.73 -15.20 -17.39
CA ALA A 122 6.96 -15.04 -16.63
C ALA A 122 7.67 -13.73 -17.01
N ARG A 123 8.28 -13.07 -16.04
CA ARG A 123 9.00 -11.81 -16.21
C ARG A 123 10.49 -11.97 -15.94
N CYS A 124 11.27 -11.13 -16.61
CA CYS A 124 12.73 -11.12 -16.56
C CYS A 124 13.17 -10.19 -15.42
N ARG A 125 13.65 -10.77 -14.31
CA ARG A 125 14.19 -10.03 -13.17
C ARG A 125 15.68 -9.75 -13.41
N PRO A 126 16.10 -8.47 -13.51
CA PRO A 126 17.49 -8.14 -13.80
C PRO A 126 18.43 -8.73 -12.75
N MET A 127 19.51 -9.36 -13.20
CA MET A 127 20.59 -9.83 -12.34
C MET A 127 21.80 -8.89 -12.47
N GLN A 128 22.56 -8.77 -11.38
CA GLN A 128 23.83 -8.06 -11.42
C GLN A 128 24.84 -8.92 -12.17
N THR A 129 25.34 -8.41 -13.29
CA THR A 129 26.42 -9.04 -14.08
C THR A 129 27.75 -8.36 -13.77
N VAL A 130 28.84 -9.14 -13.81
CA VAL A 130 30.21 -8.64 -13.66
C VAL A 130 30.96 -8.74 -14.98
N GLY A 131 31.77 -7.74 -15.27
CA GLY A 131 32.58 -7.68 -16.48
C GLY A 131 33.83 -8.57 -16.42
N ILE A 132 34.48 -8.78 -17.57
CA ILE A 132 35.82 -9.35 -17.62
C ILE A 132 36.75 -8.39 -16.86
N GLY A 133 37.38 -8.89 -15.79
CA GLY A 133 38.13 -8.07 -14.82
C GLY A 133 37.41 -7.82 -13.49
N GLY A 134 36.19 -8.33 -13.29
CA GLY A 134 35.50 -8.36 -11.99
C GLY A 134 34.87 -7.05 -11.55
N LEU A 135 34.80 -6.05 -12.43
CA LEU A 135 34.18 -4.75 -12.13
C LEU A 135 32.65 -4.86 -12.20
N PRO A 136 31.93 -4.50 -11.11
CA PRO A 136 30.46 -4.49 -11.11
C PRO A 136 29.91 -3.40 -12.04
N GLY A 137 28.79 -3.66 -12.72
CA GLY A 137 28.15 -2.70 -13.62
C GLY A 137 28.80 -2.54 -15.00
N MET A 138 29.95 -3.19 -15.25
CA MET A 138 30.59 -3.28 -16.57
C MET A 138 30.42 -4.66 -17.20
N GLY A 139 29.32 -5.35 -16.93
CA GLY A 139 29.00 -6.63 -17.54
C GLY A 139 28.81 -6.50 -19.05
N ALA A 140 29.39 -7.42 -19.84
CA ALA A 140 29.21 -7.49 -21.29
C ALA A 140 27.87 -8.15 -21.69
N GLY A 141 26.78 -7.78 -21.00
CA GLY A 141 25.46 -8.34 -21.27
C GLY A 141 24.45 -8.14 -20.14
N GLN A 142 23.19 -8.37 -20.49
CA GLN A 142 22.07 -8.45 -19.55
C GLN A 142 21.84 -9.92 -19.19
N ALA A 143 21.80 -10.22 -17.90
CA ALA A 143 21.32 -11.50 -17.40
C ALA A 143 20.02 -11.28 -16.64
N CYS A 144 19.08 -12.22 -16.77
CA CYS A 144 17.90 -12.20 -15.94
C CYS A 144 17.47 -13.58 -15.47
N GLU A 145 16.87 -13.56 -14.29
CA GLU A 145 16.16 -14.70 -13.74
C GLU A 145 14.70 -14.63 -14.19
N ARG A 146 14.19 -15.76 -14.65
CA ARG A 146 12.79 -15.90 -15.04
C ARG A 146 11.97 -16.13 -13.78
N VAL A 147 11.18 -15.14 -13.38
CA VAL A 147 10.31 -15.21 -12.20
C VAL A 147 8.84 -15.26 -12.60
N GLU A 148 8.09 -16.13 -11.93
CA GLU A 148 6.66 -16.33 -12.14
C GLU A 148 5.88 -15.77 -10.94
N ASP A 149 4.72 -15.17 -11.17
CA ASP A 149 3.78 -14.86 -10.09
C ASP A 149 3.04 -16.14 -9.71
N THR A 150 2.77 -16.29 -8.41
CA THR A 150 1.84 -17.33 -7.95
C THR A 150 0.47 -16.71 -7.78
N CYS A 151 -0.52 -17.25 -8.47
CA CYS A 151 -1.89 -16.75 -8.43
C CYS A 151 -2.81 -17.79 -7.80
N GLU A 152 -3.62 -17.36 -6.85
CA GLU A 152 -4.65 -18.17 -6.21
C GLU A 152 -6.04 -17.66 -6.61
N ALA A 153 -6.94 -18.58 -6.93
CA ALA A 153 -8.32 -18.22 -7.26
C ALA A 153 -9.03 -17.67 -6.00
N VAL A 154 -9.74 -16.56 -6.17
CA VAL A 154 -10.61 -16.03 -5.11
C VAL A 154 -11.80 -16.97 -4.93
N ALA A 155 -12.08 -17.32 -3.68
CA ALA A 155 -13.23 -18.14 -3.33
C ALA A 155 -14.54 -17.45 -3.75
N ALA A 156 -15.55 -18.25 -4.15
CA ALA A 156 -16.79 -17.73 -4.72
C ALA A 156 -17.54 -16.78 -3.77
N ASP A 157 -17.51 -17.06 -2.47
CA ASP A 157 -18.11 -16.25 -1.41
C ASP A 157 -17.37 -14.93 -1.14
N ALA A 158 -16.07 -14.86 -1.45
CA ALA A 158 -15.25 -13.64 -1.34
C ALA A 158 -15.16 -12.85 -2.66
N LEU A 159 -15.75 -13.34 -3.75
CA LEU A 159 -15.51 -12.82 -5.09
C LEU A 159 -16.07 -11.40 -5.26
N CYS A 160 -17.26 -11.12 -4.72
CA CYS A 160 -17.85 -9.77 -4.81
C CYS A 160 -17.08 -8.73 -4.01
N GLU A 161 -16.61 -9.08 -2.80
CA GLU A 161 -15.75 -8.19 -2.00
C GLU A 161 -14.43 -7.88 -2.73
N ALA A 162 -13.82 -8.90 -3.37
CA ALA A 162 -12.59 -8.72 -4.13
C ALA A 162 -12.79 -7.84 -5.37
N TRP A 163 -13.93 -7.97 -6.07
CA TRP A 163 -14.31 -7.08 -7.17
C TRP A 163 -14.53 -5.63 -6.71
N ASP A 164 -15.18 -5.43 -5.56
CA ASP A 164 -15.36 -4.09 -4.99
C ASP A 164 -14.03 -3.45 -4.54
N ALA A 165 -13.10 -4.24 -4.00
CA ALA A 165 -11.76 -3.77 -3.69
C ALA A 165 -11.00 -3.34 -4.97
N ARG A 166 -11.09 -4.14 -6.03
CA ARG A 166 -10.51 -3.83 -7.34
C ARG A 166 -11.10 -2.56 -7.95
N LEU A 167 -12.42 -2.36 -7.84
CA LEU A 167 -13.08 -1.14 -8.30
C LEU A 167 -12.60 0.10 -7.55
N ARG A 168 -12.48 0.03 -6.22
CA ARG A 168 -11.96 1.14 -5.40
C ARG A 168 -10.52 1.50 -5.76
N GLU A 169 -9.66 0.50 -5.98
CA GLU A 169 -8.30 0.75 -6.43
C GLU A 169 -8.27 1.43 -7.81
N ALA A 170 -9.05 0.93 -8.77
CA ALA A 170 -9.14 1.51 -10.10
C ALA A 170 -9.69 2.95 -10.06
N GLU A 171 -10.70 3.21 -9.22
CA GLU A 171 -11.28 4.55 -9.03
C GLU A 171 -10.24 5.54 -8.48
N PHE A 172 -9.51 5.12 -7.44
CA PHE A 172 -8.42 5.91 -6.90
C PHE A 172 -7.37 6.22 -7.97
N ARG A 173 -6.94 5.20 -8.72
CA ARG A 173 -5.89 5.36 -9.74
C ARG A 173 -6.24 6.39 -10.80
N TRP A 174 -7.46 6.40 -11.34
CA TRP A 174 -7.80 7.39 -12.37
C TRP A 174 -8.05 8.79 -11.77
N ARG A 175 -8.59 8.90 -10.56
CA ARG A 175 -8.83 10.20 -9.91
C ARG A 175 -7.56 10.96 -9.58
N TYR A 176 -6.49 10.23 -9.26
CA TYR A 176 -5.20 10.81 -8.86
C TYR A 176 -4.11 10.64 -9.93
N ALA A 177 -4.48 10.20 -11.13
CA ALA A 177 -3.57 10.10 -12.27
C ALA A 177 -3.16 11.48 -12.80
N ASP A 178 -2.01 11.52 -13.47
CA ASP A 178 -1.65 12.67 -14.30
C ASP A 178 -2.62 12.82 -15.47
N ARG A 179 -2.69 14.04 -16.02
CA ARG A 179 -3.67 14.37 -17.08
C ARG A 179 -3.48 13.55 -18.36
N ALA A 180 -2.28 13.05 -18.64
CA ALA A 180 -2.02 12.28 -19.85
C ALA A 180 -2.53 10.84 -19.73
N THR A 181 -2.60 10.27 -18.52
CA THR A 181 -3.03 8.88 -18.29
C THR A 181 -4.45 8.75 -17.73
N ALA A 182 -5.02 9.82 -17.17
CA ALA A 182 -6.33 9.81 -16.49
C ALA A 182 -7.48 9.26 -17.36
N ASP A 183 -7.57 9.64 -18.64
CA ASP A 183 -8.66 9.19 -19.51
C ASP A 183 -8.62 7.68 -19.78
N ALA A 184 -7.43 7.13 -20.05
CA ALA A 184 -7.26 5.69 -20.27
C ALA A 184 -7.58 4.88 -19.00
N LEU A 185 -7.17 5.37 -17.83
CA LEU A 185 -7.48 4.74 -16.55
C LEU A 185 -8.97 4.84 -16.21
N ARG A 186 -9.64 5.96 -16.53
CA ARG A 186 -11.08 6.11 -16.36
C ARG A 186 -11.85 5.10 -17.21
N GLN A 187 -11.48 4.93 -18.48
CA GLN A 187 -12.10 3.92 -19.35
C GLN A 187 -11.90 2.49 -18.83
N ALA A 188 -10.73 2.19 -18.26
CA ALA A 188 -10.48 0.90 -17.62
C ALA A 188 -11.38 0.70 -16.38
N TYR A 189 -11.53 1.72 -15.55
CA TYR A 189 -12.45 1.70 -14.41
C TYR A 189 -13.91 1.48 -14.84
N GLU A 190 -14.39 2.20 -15.85
CA GLU A 190 -15.76 2.07 -16.37
C GLU A 190 -16.04 0.66 -16.89
N ARG A 191 -15.05 0.02 -17.55
CA ARG A 191 -15.15 -1.37 -17.99
C ARG A 191 -15.28 -2.34 -16.82
N LEU A 192 -14.44 -2.18 -15.80
CA LEU A 192 -14.51 -3.02 -14.58
C LEU A 192 -15.84 -2.83 -13.87
N ARG A 193 -16.35 -1.59 -13.81
CA ARG A 193 -17.64 -1.28 -13.21
C ARG A 193 -18.78 -1.97 -13.94
N ALA A 194 -18.80 -1.92 -15.27
CA ALA A 194 -19.81 -2.59 -16.07
C ALA A 194 -19.81 -4.12 -15.88
N LEU A 195 -18.63 -4.75 -15.74
CA LEU A 195 -18.52 -6.19 -15.46
C LEU A 195 -19.12 -6.55 -14.10
N ARG A 196 -18.79 -5.76 -13.06
CA ARG A 196 -19.30 -5.97 -11.70
C ARG A 196 -20.81 -5.73 -11.62
N ASP A 197 -21.30 -4.63 -12.18
CA ASP A 197 -22.72 -4.25 -12.16
C ASP A 197 -23.59 -5.19 -13.04
N GLY A 198 -22.98 -5.83 -14.06
CA GLY A 198 -23.63 -6.84 -14.89
C GLY A 198 -23.60 -8.27 -14.30
N SER A 199 -23.10 -8.44 -13.08
CA SER A 199 -22.95 -9.74 -12.42
C SER A 199 -23.86 -9.91 -11.21
N THR A 200 -23.91 -11.12 -10.63
CA THR A 200 -24.63 -11.39 -9.38
C THR A 200 -24.23 -10.47 -8.22
N CYS A 201 -23.02 -9.91 -8.22
CA CYS A 201 -22.56 -8.98 -7.17
C CYS A 201 -23.35 -7.67 -7.09
N ALA A 202 -24.08 -7.30 -8.15
CA ALA A 202 -24.95 -6.13 -8.12
C ALA A 202 -26.16 -6.35 -7.21
N ALA A 203 -26.61 -7.59 -7.07
CA ALA A 203 -27.73 -7.94 -6.21
C ALA A 203 -27.34 -7.99 -4.73
N ASP A 204 -26.11 -8.42 -4.43
CA ASP A 204 -25.58 -8.50 -3.05
C ASP A 204 -25.34 -7.13 -2.40
N ALA A 205 -25.41 -6.04 -3.19
CA ALA A 205 -25.19 -4.67 -2.72
C ALA A 205 -26.45 -4.02 -2.10
N THR A 206 -27.58 -4.74 -2.04
CA THR A 206 -28.89 -4.23 -1.56
C THR A 206 -29.30 -4.92 -0.27
#